data_AF-A0A1F7Y4N7-F1
#
_entry.id   AF-A0A1F7Y4N7-F1
#
_cell.length_a   1.000
_cell.length_b   1.000
_cell.length_c   1.000
_cell.angle_alpha   90.00
_cell.angle_beta   90.00
_cell.angle_gamma   90.00
#
_symmetry.space_group_name_H-M   'P 1'
#
loop_
_entity.id
_entity.type
_entity.pdbx_description
1 polymer ?
#
loop_
_entity_poly.entity_id
_entity_poly.type
_entity_poly.pdbx_seq_one_letter_code
_entity_poly.pdbx_strand_id
1 'polypeptide(L)' 'MDQDYYFTAEKVLSLASRAAELYESSIADEKRELLSFLLSNCKLEGKKLQFTLKKPFDTIHMHASRQDWLPG' A
#
# COMPACT_ATOMS: atom_id res chain seq x y z
N MET A 1 -22.32 -6.46 10.37
CA MET A 1 -20.96 -6.00 10.74
C MET A 1 -19.90 -6.51 9.76
N ASP A 2 -20.25 -7.28 8.73
CA ASP A 2 -19.26 -7.81 7.76
C ASP A 2 -19.20 -7.06 6.42
N GLN A 3 -20.29 -6.44 5.96
CA GLN A 3 -20.33 -5.77 4.65
C GLN A 3 -19.36 -4.58 4.55
N ASP A 4 -19.24 -3.76 5.60
CA ASP A 4 -18.34 -2.60 5.60
C ASP A 4 -16.87 -3.02 5.60
N TYR A 5 -16.54 -4.17 6.21
CA TYR A 5 -15.19 -4.71 6.23
C TYR A 5 -14.76 -5.17 4.84
N TYR A 6 -15.60 -5.94 4.14
CA TYR A 6 -15.31 -6.37 2.76
C TYR A 6 -15.24 -5.19 1.79
N PHE A 7 -16.12 -4.20 1.93
CA PHE A 7 -16.08 -2.98 1.12
C PHE A 7 -14.81 -2.16 1.34
N THR A 8 -14.33 -2.12 2.59
CA THR A 8 -13.07 -1.45 2.93
C THR A 8 -11.87 -2.22 2.39
N ALA A 9 -11.87 -3.55 2.50
CA ALA A 9 -10.81 -4.41 1.97
C ALA A 9 -10.71 -4.34 0.44
N GLU A 10 -11.84 -4.37 -0.26
CA GLU A 10 -11.91 -4.22 -1.73
C GLU A 10 -11.34 -2.86 -2.17
N LYS A 11 -11.74 -1.78 -1.50
CA LYS A 11 -11.20 -0.43 -1.77
C LYS A 11 -9.70 -0.35 -1.54
N VAL A 12 -9.22 -0.89 -0.41
CA VAL A 12 -7.79 -0.91 -0.08
C VAL A 12 -7.01 -1.72 -1.12
N LEU A 13 -7.53 -2.87 -1.55
CA LEU A 13 -6.89 -3.71 -2.56
C LEU A 13 -6.89 -3.05 -3.95
N SER A 14 -8.00 -2.43 -4.35
CA SER A 14 -8.10 -1.67 -5.60
C SER A 14 -7.15 -0.47 -5.62
N LEU A 15 -7.01 0.23 -4.50
CA LEU A 15 -6.04 1.31 -4.35
C LEU A 15 -4.61 0.78 -4.39
N ALA A 16 -4.32 -0.36 -3.74
CA ALA A 16 -3.00 -0.98 -3.78
C ALA A 16 -2.62 -1.46 -5.18
N SER A 17 -3.56 -2.05 -5.93
CA SER A 17 -3.31 -2.52 -7.31
C SER A 17 -3.10 -1.38 -8.29
N ARG A 18 -3.75 -0.23 -8.08
CA ARG A 18 -3.64 0.97 -8.91
C ARG A 18 -2.70 2.04 -8.33
N ALA A 19 -2.00 1.73 -7.24
CA ALA A 19 -1.17 2.71 -6.53
C ALA A 19 -0.08 3.31 -7.44
N ALA A 20 0.51 2.50 -8.33
CA ALA A 20 1.50 2.97 -9.29
C ALA A 20 0.92 3.96 -10.31
N GLU A 21 -0.25 3.64 -10.89
CA GLU A 21 -0.93 4.51 -11.87
C GLU A 21 -1.41 5.82 -11.24
N LEU A 22 -1.99 5.74 -10.03
CA LEU A 22 -2.40 6.91 -9.27
C LEU A 22 -1.19 7.76 -8.91
N TYR A 23 -0.10 7.14 -8.46
CA TYR A 23 1.12 7.87 -8.19
C TYR A 23 1.65 8.55 -9.44
N GLU A 24 1.70 7.92 -10.62
CA GLU A 24 2.23 8.59 -11.82
C GLU A 24 1.38 9.78 -12.29
N SER A 25 0.05 9.64 -12.25
CA SER A 25 -0.90 10.65 -12.69
C SER A 25 -1.16 11.79 -11.69
N SER A 26 -0.81 11.60 -10.41
CA SER A 26 -1.07 12.58 -9.34
C SER A 26 -0.05 13.73 -9.27
N ILE A 27 -0.53 14.85 -8.72
CA ILE A 27 0.29 16.02 -8.39
C ILE A 27 1.15 15.77 -7.14
N ALA A 28 2.16 16.61 -6.91
CA ALA A 28 3.15 16.41 -5.85
C ALA A 28 2.54 16.26 -4.44
N ASP A 29 1.47 16.99 -4.14
CA ASP A 29 0.78 16.91 -2.84
C ASP A 29 0.05 15.57 -2.65
N GLU A 30 -0.70 15.11 -3.66
CA GLU A 30 -1.38 13.82 -3.64
C GLU A 30 -0.38 12.65 -3.57
N LYS A 31 0.75 12.75 -4.28
CA LYS A 31 1.86 11.79 -4.17
C LYS A 31 2.37 11.69 -2.74
N ARG A 32 2.52 12.84 -2.07
CA ARG A 32 2.98 12.88 -0.68
C ARG A 32 1.95 12.29 0.27
N GLU A 33 0.68 12.55 0.02
CA GLU A 33 -0.42 11.99 0.80
C GLU A 33 -0.50 10.46 0.65
N LEU A 34 -0.41 9.96 -0.59
CA LEU A 34 -0.37 8.52 -0.89
C LEU A 34 0.82 7.83 -0.20
N LEU A 35 2.02 8.44 -0.26
CA LEU A 35 3.19 7.93 0.46
C LEU A 35 2.98 7.97 1.97
N SER A 36 2.37 9.02 2.52
CA SER A 36 2.07 9.10 3.95
C SER A 36 1.03 8.07 4.39
N PHE A 37 0.13 7.67 3.50
CA PHE A 37 -0.88 6.66 3.73
C PHE A 37 -0.28 5.24 3.72
N LEU A 38 0.65 4.97 2.80
CA LEU A 38 1.29 3.67 2.64
C LEU A 38 2.48 3.44 3.61
N LEU A 39 3.25 4.50 3.92
CA LEU A 39 4.52 4.40 4.66
C LEU A 39 4.37 4.87 6.11
N SER A 40 4.97 4.15 7.05
CA SER A 40 5.05 4.53 8.48
C SER A 40 6.20 5.49 8.76
N ASN A 41 7.32 5.27 8.08
CA ASN A 41 8.51 6.10 8.16
C ASN A 41 9.04 6.27 6.74
N CYS A 42 9.41 7.49 6.37
CA CYS A 42 10.04 7.77 5.09
C CYS A 42 11.28 8.62 5.40
N LYS A 43 12.44 7.96 5.48
CA LYS A 43 13.72 8.59 5.81
C LYS A 43 14.67 8.41 4.64
N LEU A 44 15.28 9.51 4.20
CA LEU A 44 16.34 9.45 3.19
C LEU A 44 17.67 9.30 3.92
N GLU A 45 18.26 8.11 3.83
CA GLU A 45 19.61 7.86 4.34
C GLU A 45 20.60 7.84 3.18
N GLY A 46 21.28 8.98 2.99
CA GLY A 46 22.19 9.20 1.87
C GLY A 46 21.46 9.15 0.53
N LYS A 47 21.69 8.08 -0.24
CA LYS A 47 21.02 7.83 -1.54
C LYS A 47 19.93 6.75 -1.47
N LYS A 48 19.66 6.18 -0.29
CA LYS A 48 18.67 5.11 -0.12
C LYS A 48 17.47 5.65 0.66
N LEU A 49 16.28 5.35 0.16
CA LEU A 49 15.04 5.62 0.87
C LEU A 49 14.74 4.47 1.83
N GLN A 50 14.86 4.72 3.13
CA GLN A 50 14.47 3.80 4.18
C GLN A 50 13.01 4.04 4.53
N PHE A 51 12.16 3.05 4.26
CA PHE A 51 10.76 3.09 4.62
C PHE A 51 10.23 1.75 5.10
N THR A 52 9.15 1.81 5.86
CA THR A 52 8.40 0.65 6.35
C THR A 52 6.93 0.83 5.98
N LEU A 53 6.29 -0.20 5.43
CA LEU A 53 4.87 -0.15 5.08
C LEU A 53 4.00 -0.11 6.35
N LYS A 54 2.88 0.59 6.30
CA LYS A 54 1.83 0.53 7.33
C LYS A 54 1.04 -0.76 7.20
N LYS A 55 0.49 -1.27 8.30
CA LYS A 55 -0.54 -2.33 8.22
C LYS A 55 -1.83 -1.74 7.66
N PRO A 56 -2.56 -2.42 6.76
CA PRO A 56 -2.36 -3.80 6.31
C PRO A 56 -1.45 -3.97 5.07
N PHE A 57 -0.92 -2.89 4.49
CA PHE A 57 -0.11 -2.94 3.25
C PHE A 57 1.15 -3.80 3.38
N ASP A 58 1.79 -3.78 4.55
CA ASP A 58 2.93 -4.64 4.87
C ASP A 58 2.58 -6.13 4.74
N THR A 59 1.47 -6.54 5.35
CA THR A 59 0.94 -7.91 5.26
C THR A 59 0.60 -8.28 3.81
N ILE A 60 -0.07 -7.38 3.08
CA ILE A 60 -0.38 -7.61 1.65
C ILE A 60 0.90 -7.80 0.84
N HIS A 61 1.93 -6.98 1.05
CA HIS A 61 3.21 -7.11 0.35
C HIS A 61 3.95 -8.42 0.68
N MET A 62 4.00 -8.78 1.97
CA MET A 62 4.60 -10.04 2.41
C MET A 62 3.91 -11.27 1.80
N HIS A 63 2.58 -11.25 1.73
CA HIS A 63 1.79 -12.35 1.19
C HIS A 63 1.62 -12.31 -0.34
N ALA A 64 1.76 -11.17 -1.00
CA ALA A 64 1.78 -11.09 -2.47
C ALA A 64 2.99 -11.83 -3.07
N SER A 65 4.09 -11.89 -2.32
CA SER A 65 5.32 -12.57 -2.72
C SER A 65 5.26 -14.08 -2.50
N ARG A 66 4.38 -14.55 -1.61
CA ARG A 66 4.17 -15.96 -1.31
C ARG A 66 2.97 -16.44 -2.09
N GLN A 67 3.18 -17.31 -3.06
CA GLN A 67 2.12 -17.96 -3.84
C GLN A 67 1.20 -18.89 -3.00
N ASP A 68 1.16 -18.72 -1.68
CA ASP A 68 0.40 -19.49 -0.69
C ASP A 68 -0.99 -18.90 -0.39
N TRP A 69 -1.43 -17.92 -1.19
CA TRP A 69 -2.73 -17.26 -1.06
C TRP A 69 -3.93 -18.17 -1.41
N LEU A 70 -3.70 -19.32 -2.04
CA LEU A 70 -4.73 -20.31 -2.34
C LEU A 70 -4.71 -21.41 -1.27
N PRO A 71 -5.82 -21.66 -0.56
CA PRO A 71 -5.98 -22.93 0.14
C PRO A 71 -5.99 -24.05 -0.90
N GLY A 72 -5.12 -25.04 -0.71
CA GLY A 72 -5.19 -26.31 -1.42
C GLY A 72 -6.41 -27.12 -1.02
#